data_AF-H6L521-F1
#
_entry.id   AF-H6L521-F1
#
_cell.length_a   1.000
_cell.length_b   1.000
_cell.length_c   1.000
_cell.angle_alpha   90.00
_cell.angle_beta   90.00
_cell.angle_gamma   90.00
#
_symmetry.space_group_name_H-M   'P 1'
#
loop_
_entity.id
_entity.type
_entity.pdbx_description
1 polymer ?
#
loop_
_entity_poly.entity_id
_entity_poly.type
_entity_poly.pdbx_seq_one_letter_code
_entity_poly.pdbx_strand_id
1 'polypeptide(L)'
;MRLLPFLMAAFMTLPLWGQQLQQNIYFVQLATYANPDYKDFSKVHSQGYLFAEMQPTGLYQVLMGTYSNYNAAKKKLDAVKARGYKDAFIQRRAILEQDAVFIVQMATLDQNEDVYWPDWERLTPQLSLQLSAKKLRIAAGPYYSQAEADAALKTIQAKGGRQDMIVRRVSEKALHPLSNFERQKSKSYGKKTAVRPTVKSLQLALNQTGDYQEKIDGQWGPNTEKSLLAFMQKDRTVQKYQLLSQDNFFKEEVEKYSLQYYLNLIDQDPVQAEAGLKQFKHPLAKVYRAYMYRNGDLVIKNADATINQLMQAAIGQVFVNYRQKTRYDFSQQYAYNDIRQLIQHLRAIHEAVKDEPDVPCWFFRRHPQLAAEAFAPYWNNERDDYQISSDCGSFLSLPAMQLLLAMTEDLSGGKKSQDLAQLNLLYAFPRGLEYEQMKSLEAWNNGVWQQLNSWKQGAPLQANNYKSLKVAYYNSLRELEDYFIQKGFSNRDARGLGLQTLQFAIGCQLDAACKG
;
A
#
# COMPACT_ATOMS: atom_id res chain seq x y z
N MET A 1 37.09 -0.11 74.64
CA MET A 1 35.77 0.50 74.86
C MET A 1 35.64 1.64 73.84
N ARG A 2 34.59 1.55 73.01
CA ARG A 2 34.29 2.22 71.72
C ARG A 2 34.74 3.68 71.50
N LEU A 3 35.37 3.92 70.36
CA LEU A 3 35.30 5.18 69.59
C LEU A 3 34.92 4.82 68.15
N LEU A 4 33.78 5.32 67.67
CA LEU A 4 33.34 5.29 66.27
C LEU A 4 34.09 6.38 65.49
N PRO A 5 34.46 6.16 64.22
CA PRO A 5 34.62 7.26 63.27
C PRO A 5 33.49 7.28 62.23
N PHE A 6 32.96 8.48 62.05
CA PHE A 6 32.10 8.91 60.95
C PHE A 6 32.79 8.66 59.60
N LEU A 7 32.10 8.00 58.67
CA LEU A 7 32.47 7.95 57.25
C LEU A 7 31.41 8.73 56.46
N MET A 8 31.72 10.00 56.14
CA MET A 8 31.02 10.76 55.11
C MET A 8 31.44 10.22 53.74
N ALA A 9 30.56 9.49 53.06
CA ALA A 9 30.73 9.14 51.66
C ALA A 9 30.24 10.31 50.80
N ALA A 10 31.18 11.00 50.14
CA ALA A 10 30.88 11.97 49.10
C ALA A 10 30.38 11.23 47.84
N PHE A 11 29.11 11.38 47.51
CA PHE A 11 28.54 10.96 46.24
C PHE A 11 29.04 11.90 45.13
N MET A 12 30.12 11.52 44.44
CA MET A 12 30.45 12.09 43.13
C MET A 12 29.43 11.59 42.10
N THR A 13 28.49 12.44 41.72
CA THR A 13 27.62 12.23 40.57
C THR A 13 28.44 12.36 39.28
N LEU A 14 28.94 11.24 38.75
CA LEU A 14 29.42 11.19 37.37
C LEU A 14 28.20 11.35 36.46
N PRO A 15 28.16 12.36 35.57
CA PRO A 15 27.13 12.43 34.55
C PRO A 15 27.32 11.20 33.65
N LEU A 16 26.34 10.28 33.66
CA LEU A 16 26.20 9.24 32.67
C LEU A 16 25.92 9.94 31.33
N TRP A 17 26.97 10.27 30.59
CA TRP A 17 26.86 10.60 29.19
C TRP A 17 26.37 9.31 28.51
N GLY A 18 25.07 9.26 28.23
CA GLY A 18 24.47 8.16 27.50
C GLY A 18 25.24 7.99 26.19
N GLN A 19 25.95 6.87 26.06
CA GLN A 19 26.54 6.50 24.77
C GLN A 19 25.39 6.29 23.80
N GLN A 20 25.16 7.30 22.96
CA GLN A 20 24.22 7.21 21.86
C GLN A 20 24.68 6.04 20.97
N LEU A 21 23.86 4.98 20.90
CA LEU A 21 24.14 3.81 20.07
C LEU A 21 24.21 4.25 18.61
N GLN A 22 25.42 4.51 18.10
CA GLN A 22 25.65 4.86 16.70
C GLN A 22 25.30 3.64 15.83
N GLN A 23 24.14 3.70 15.17
CA GLN A 23 23.79 2.74 14.13
C GLN A 23 24.60 3.07 12.87
N ASN A 24 25.13 2.04 12.21
CA ASN A 24 25.92 2.21 11.00
C ASN A 24 25.25 1.49 9.85
N ILE A 25 25.29 2.10 8.67
CA ILE A 25 24.92 1.47 7.42
C ILE A 25 26.16 1.31 6.54
N TYR A 26 26.15 0.24 5.76
CA TYR A 26 27.27 -0.17 4.93
C TYR A 26 26.84 -0.28 3.47
N PHE A 27 27.72 0.14 2.57
CA PHE A 27 27.53 0.10 1.12
C PHE A 27 28.73 -0.56 0.48
N VAL A 28 28.55 -1.20 -0.67
CA VAL A 28 29.68 -1.61 -1.50
C VAL A 28 29.85 -0.57 -2.60
N GLN A 29 30.94 0.20 -2.58
CA GLN A 29 31.29 1.09 -3.69
C GLN A 29 32.01 0.27 -4.75
N LEU A 30 31.52 0.35 -5.99
CA LEU A 30 32.06 -0.39 -7.12
C LEU A 30 33.16 0.41 -7.81
N ALA A 31 32.89 1.68 -8.08
CA ALA A 31 33.78 2.58 -8.80
C ALA A 31 33.25 4.03 -8.77
N THR A 32 34.01 4.95 -9.37
CA THR A 32 33.67 6.35 -9.54
C THR A 32 33.75 6.71 -11.03
N TYR A 33 32.77 7.42 -11.55
CA TYR A 33 32.62 7.74 -12.97
C TYR A 33 32.18 9.19 -13.18
N ALA A 34 32.49 9.78 -14.33
CA ALA A 34 31.96 11.08 -14.72
C ALA A 34 30.46 10.98 -15.11
N ASN A 35 30.10 9.98 -15.91
CA ASN A 35 28.73 9.72 -16.36
C ASN A 35 28.49 8.21 -16.38
N PRO A 36 28.11 7.58 -15.25
CA PRO A 36 27.89 6.14 -15.22
C PRO A 36 26.65 5.75 -16.04
N ASP A 37 26.76 4.71 -16.88
CA ASP A 37 25.62 4.03 -17.52
C ASP A 37 25.31 2.74 -16.75
N TYR A 38 24.03 2.52 -16.43
CA TYR A 38 23.60 1.36 -15.65
C TYR A 38 23.94 0.02 -16.33
N LYS A 39 23.96 -0.01 -17.67
CA LYS A 39 24.22 -1.21 -18.47
C LYS A 39 25.66 -1.72 -18.34
N ASP A 40 26.60 -0.82 -18.06
CA ASP A 40 28.02 -1.17 -17.86
C ASP A 40 28.19 -2.11 -16.65
N PHE A 41 27.22 -2.10 -15.73
CA PHE A 41 27.23 -2.92 -14.53
C PHE A 41 26.49 -4.26 -14.65
N SER A 42 26.16 -4.69 -15.86
CA SER A 42 25.39 -5.94 -16.14
C SER A 42 25.89 -7.18 -15.41
N LYS A 43 27.22 -7.34 -15.26
CA LYS A 43 27.84 -8.48 -14.57
C LYS A 43 27.41 -8.61 -13.10
N VAL A 44 27.01 -7.51 -12.46
CA VAL A 44 26.72 -7.44 -11.02
C VAL A 44 25.27 -7.09 -10.69
N HIS A 45 24.39 -6.92 -11.70
CA HIS A 45 22.95 -6.66 -11.47
C HIS A 45 22.28 -7.71 -10.59
N SER A 46 22.71 -8.98 -10.70
CA SER A 46 22.18 -10.09 -9.86
C SER A 46 22.63 -10.03 -8.39
N GLN A 47 23.57 -9.15 -8.04
CA GLN A 47 24.14 -9.09 -6.69
C GLN A 47 23.41 -8.11 -5.77
N GLY A 48 22.75 -7.10 -6.33
CA GLY A 48 21.97 -6.14 -5.55
C GLY A 48 21.60 -4.92 -6.38
N TYR A 49 20.77 -4.07 -5.81
CA TYR A 49 20.39 -2.80 -6.41
C TYR A 49 21.60 -1.86 -6.47
N LEU A 50 21.82 -1.25 -7.64
CA LEU A 50 22.86 -0.25 -7.87
C LEU A 50 22.24 1.14 -7.89
N PHE A 51 22.97 2.10 -7.35
CA PHE A 51 22.61 3.51 -7.41
C PHE A 51 23.86 4.38 -7.54
N ALA A 52 23.70 5.59 -8.04
CA ALA A 52 24.77 6.56 -8.25
C ALA A 52 24.54 7.80 -7.37
N GLU A 53 25.59 8.21 -6.65
CA GLU A 53 25.58 9.43 -5.86
C GLU A 53 26.60 10.43 -6.41
N MET A 54 26.16 11.65 -6.70
CA MET A 54 27.03 12.73 -7.15
C MET A 54 27.85 13.26 -5.98
N GLN A 55 29.15 13.36 -6.18
CA GLN A 55 30.07 13.99 -5.25
C GLN A 55 30.21 15.49 -5.50
N PRO A 56 30.68 16.27 -4.52
CA PRO A 56 31.03 17.69 -4.72
C PRO A 56 32.03 17.93 -5.85
N THR A 57 32.84 16.93 -6.20
CA THR A 57 33.80 16.96 -7.31
C THR A 57 33.14 16.91 -8.69
N GLY A 58 31.83 16.65 -8.76
CA GLY A 58 31.10 16.42 -10.01
C GLY A 58 31.15 14.98 -10.52
N LEU A 59 31.90 14.09 -9.85
CA LEU A 59 31.95 12.67 -10.19
C LEU A 59 30.85 11.89 -9.44
N TYR A 60 30.37 10.81 -10.04
CA TYR A 60 29.40 9.89 -9.44
C TYR A 60 30.10 8.69 -8.83
N GLN A 61 29.77 8.35 -7.59
CA GLN A 61 30.09 7.05 -7.01
C GLN A 61 28.98 6.05 -7.32
N VAL A 62 29.33 4.90 -7.88
CA VAL A 62 28.39 3.80 -8.08
C VAL A 62 28.47 2.86 -6.87
N LEU A 63 27.35 2.74 -6.16
CA LEU A 63 27.20 2.04 -4.90
C LEU A 63 26.18 0.90 -5.05
N MET A 64 26.30 -0.12 -4.21
CA MET A 64 25.39 -1.27 -4.17
C MET A 64 24.83 -1.50 -2.77
N GLY A 65 23.50 -1.60 -2.73
CA GLY A 65 22.70 -2.00 -1.58
C GLY A 65 22.84 -1.07 -0.36
N THR A 66 22.11 -1.40 0.71
CA THR A 66 22.28 -0.78 2.02
C THR A 66 22.20 -1.88 3.07
N TYR A 67 23.31 -2.12 3.76
CA TYR A 67 23.45 -3.25 4.68
C TYR A 67 23.53 -2.75 6.12
N SER A 68 22.81 -3.41 7.03
CA SER A 68 22.79 -3.06 8.46
C SER A 68 24.03 -3.50 9.22
N ASN A 69 24.86 -4.37 8.64
CA ASN A 69 26.08 -4.84 9.25
C ASN A 69 27.17 -5.11 8.20
N TYR A 70 28.42 -5.05 8.67
CA TYR A 70 29.61 -5.22 7.84
C TYR A 70 29.67 -6.60 7.16
N ASN A 71 29.29 -7.67 7.86
CA ASN A 71 29.39 -9.04 7.31
C ASN A 71 28.47 -9.23 6.10
N ALA A 72 27.26 -8.66 6.13
CA ALA A 72 26.34 -8.67 4.99
C ALA A 72 26.93 -7.91 3.79
N ALA A 73 27.54 -6.74 4.03
CA ALA A 73 28.22 -5.98 2.99
C ALA A 73 29.44 -6.72 2.44
N LYS A 74 30.22 -7.38 3.31
CA LYS A 74 31.41 -8.16 2.94
C LYS A 74 31.08 -9.33 2.03
N LYS A 75 30.03 -10.09 2.33
CA LYS A 75 29.54 -11.16 1.44
C LYS A 75 29.23 -10.65 0.03
N LYS A 76 28.66 -9.45 -0.08
CA LYS A 76 28.32 -8.82 -1.36
C LYS A 76 29.55 -8.26 -2.05
N LEU A 77 30.48 -7.66 -1.31
CA LEU A 77 31.77 -7.23 -1.84
C LEU A 77 32.53 -8.38 -2.49
N ASP A 78 32.64 -9.53 -1.82
CA ASP A 78 33.38 -10.69 -2.35
C ASP A 78 32.75 -11.19 -3.66
N ALA A 79 31.41 -11.21 -3.72
CA ALA A 79 30.67 -11.57 -4.93
C ALA A 79 30.85 -10.55 -6.07
N VAL A 80 30.99 -9.26 -5.75
CA VAL A 80 31.26 -8.17 -6.71
C VAL A 80 32.70 -8.25 -7.23
N LYS A 81 33.70 -8.48 -6.36
CA LYS A 81 35.11 -8.68 -6.74
C LYS A 81 35.33 -9.90 -7.62
N ALA A 82 34.60 -10.99 -7.38
CA ALA A 82 34.63 -12.18 -8.23
C ALA A 82 34.16 -11.88 -9.67
N ARG A 83 33.37 -10.83 -9.88
CA ARG A 83 32.79 -10.43 -11.17
C ARG A 83 33.55 -9.33 -11.90
N GLY A 84 34.74 -8.96 -11.42
CA GLY A 84 35.68 -8.08 -12.11
C GLY A 84 35.91 -6.72 -11.44
N TYR A 85 35.14 -6.35 -10.43
CA TYR A 85 35.29 -5.08 -9.71
C TYR A 85 36.31 -5.21 -8.58
N LYS A 86 37.59 -5.42 -8.92
CA LYS A 86 38.65 -5.76 -7.95
C LYS A 86 38.90 -4.66 -6.91
N ASP A 87 38.73 -3.41 -7.32
CA ASP A 87 38.94 -2.22 -6.50
C ASP A 87 37.71 -1.83 -5.67
N ALA A 88 36.61 -2.59 -5.77
CA ALA A 88 35.45 -2.35 -4.93
C ALA A 88 35.81 -2.43 -3.44
N PHE A 89 35.14 -1.63 -2.61
CA PHE A 89 35.35 -1.60 -1.17
C PHE A 89 34.06 -1.26 -0.42
N ILE A 90 34.07 -1.48 0.90
CA ILE A 90 32.92 -1.15 1.75
C ILE A 90 33.03 0.29 2.24
N GLN A 91 32.00 1.09 2.02
CA GLN A 91 31.80 2.35 2.72
C GLN A 91 30.96 2.12 3.97
N ARG A 92 31.26 2.88 5.02
CA ARG A 92 30.49 2.94 6.26
C ARG A 92 29.96 4.35 6.47
N ARG A 93 28.67 4.50 6.77
CA ARG A 93 28.07 5.77 7.18
C ARG A 93 27.41 5.61 8.55
N ALA A 94 27.71 6.51 9.47
CA ALA A 94 27.06 6.58 10.77
C ALA A 94 25.71 7.29 10.63
N ILE A 95 24.66 6.69 11.16
CA ILE A 95 23.31 7.25 11.28
C ILE A 95 23.24 8.04 12.57
N LEU A 96 22.97 9.34 12.46
CA LEU A 96 22.83 10.25 13.60
C LEU A 96 21.41 10.81 13.65
N GLU A 97 20.94 11.14 14.85
CA GLU A 97 19.62 11.77 15.05
C GLU A 97 19.48 13.09 14.28
N GLN A 98 20.57 13.84 14.12
CA GLN A 98 20.61 15.08 13.33
C GLN A 98 20.43 14.86 11.82
N ASP A 99 20.64 13.63 11.33
CA ASP A 99 20.39 13.27 9.93
C ASP A 99 18.92 12.89 9.69
N ALA A 100 18.05 13.07 10.70
CA ALA A 100 16.65 12.67 10.60
C ALA A 100 15.86 13.62 9.70
N VAL A 101 15.19 13.04 8.70
CA VAL A 101 14.30 13.70 7.76
C VAL A 101 12.98 12.93 7.68
N PHE A 102 11.97 13.55 7.07
CA PHE A 102 10.69 12.93 6.80
C PHE A 102 10.58 12.55 5.32
N ILE A 103 9.90 11.45 5.05
CA ILE A 103 9.55 11.02 3.70
C ILE A 103 8.08 10.64 3.64
N VAL A 104 7.47 10.76 2.47
CA VAL A 104 6.19 10.10 2.18
C VAL A 104 6.51 8.75 1.55
N GLN A 105 6.31 7.66 2.29
CA GLN A 105 6.49 6.32 1.76
C GLN A 105 5.36 5.99 0.76
N MET A 106 5.72 5.86 -0.52
CA MET A 106 4.76 5.61 -1.61
C MET A 106 4.62 4.11 -1.90
N ALA A 107 5.72 3.34 -1.87
CA ALA A 107 5.70 1.90 -2.07
C ALA A 107 6.88 1.17 -1.43
N THR A 108 6.74 -0.15 -1.28
CA THR A 108 7.82 -1.06 -0.91
C THR A 108 7.74 -2.29 -1.81
N LEU A 109 8.76 -2.47 -2.64
CA LEU A 109 8.85 -3.48 -3.68
C LEU A 109 9.99 -4.46 -3.37
N ASP A 110 10.05 -5.62 -4.03
CA ASP A 110 11.32 -6.37 -4.10
C ASP A 110 12.34 -5.55 -4.90
N GLN A 111 13.59 -5.51 -4.47
CA GLN A 111 14.62 -4.70 -5.15
C GLN A 111 14.87 -5.14 -6.61
N ASN A 112 14.52 -6.38 -6.95
CA ASN A 112 14.69 -6.91 -8.30
C ASN A 112 13.51 -6.56 -9.22
N GLU A 113 12.38 -6.10 -8.68
CA GLU A 113 11.21 -5.73 -9.48
C GLU A 113 11.53 -4.61 -10.47
N ASP A 114 10.88 -4.68 -11.63
CA ASP A 114 10.92 -3.63 -12.63
C ASP A 114 10.02 -2.48 -12.18
N VAL A 115 10.52 -1.25 -12.21
CA VAL A 115 9.77 -0.08 -11.77
C VAL A 115 9.42 0.77 -12.98
N TYR A 116 8.14 1.03 -13.19
CA TYR A 116 7.68 1.99 -14.19
C TYR A 116 7.70 3.39 -13.59
N TRP A 117 8.82 4.10 -13.74
CA TRP A 117 9.04 5.41 -13.11
C TRP A 117 8.00 6.49 -13.42
N PRO A 118 7.43 6.58 -14.65
CA PRO A 118 6.45 7.62 -14.96
C PRO A 118 5.21 7.61 -14.04
N ASP A 119 4.81 6.46 -13.50
CA ASP A 119 3.66 6.36 -12.57
C ASP A 119 3.94 7.03 -11.22
N TRP A 120 5.20 7.10 -10.81
CA TRP A 120 5.63 7.74 -9.56
C TRP A 120 5.93 9.22 -9.78
N GLU A 121 6.52 9.55 -10.93
CA GLU A 121 6.92 10.91 -11.30
C GLU A 121 5.72 11.83 -11.53
N ARG A 122 4.59 11.30 -12.01
CA ARG A 122 3.34 12.09 -12.10
C ARG A 122 2.84 12.58 -10.74
N LEU A 123 3.15 11.86 -9.67
CA LEU A 123 2.71 12.20 -8.31
C LEU A 123 3.64 13.25 -7.68
N THR A 124 4.95 13.08 -7.85
CA THR A 124 5.95 14.02 -7.33
C THR A 124 7.25 13.97 -8.17
N PRO A 125 7.88 15.13 -8.43
CA PRO A 125 9.21 15.16 -9.04
C PRO A 125 10.34 14.81 -8.04
N GLN A 126 10.08 14.87 -6.73
CA GLN A 126 11.08 14.68 -5.67
C GLN A 126 11.10 13.23 -5.18
N LEU A 127 11.49 12.30 -6.06
CA LEU A 127 11.56 10.88 -5.73
C LEU A 127 12.89 10.52 -5.06
N SER A 128 12.79 9.73 -4.00
CA SER A 128 13.92 9.10 -3.32
C SER A 128 13.66 7.62 -3.08
N LEU A 129 14.76 6.86 -3.00
CA LEU A 129 14.79 5.44 -2.80
C LEU A 129 15.45 5.13 -1.46
N GLN A 130 14.91 4.16 -0.74
CA GLN A 130 15.55 3.60 0.45
C GLN A 130 15.69 2.09 0.28
N LEU A 131 16.93 1.62 0.34
CA LEU A 131 17.25 0.22 0.10
C LEU A 131 17.38 -0.55 1.41
N SER A 132 17.13 -1.85 1.31
CA SER A 132 17.44 -2.84 2.33
C SER A 132 17.99 -4.09 1.64
N ALA A 133 18.30 -5.15 2.41
CA ALA A 133 18.86 -6.38 1.84
C ALA A 133 18.02 -7.01 0.71
N LYS A 134 16.69 -6.82 0.71
CA LYS A 134 15.77 -7.38 -0.30
C LYS A 134 14.71 -6.40 -0.83
N LYS A 135 14.43 -5.32 -0.11
CA LYS A 135 13.34 -4.41 -0.45
C LYS A 135 13.85 -3.06 -0.95
N LEU A 136 13.14 -2.53 -1.94
CA LEU A 136 13.27 -1.16 -2.44
C LEU A 136 12.04 -0.38 -1.96
N ARG A 137 12.26 0.67 -1.18
CA ARG A 137 11.20 1.61 -0.81
C ARG A 137 11.27 2.81 -1.75
N ILE A 138 10.15 3.13 -2.39
CA ILE A 138 9.97 4.34 -3.19
C ILE A 138 9.28 5.37 -2.30
N ALA A 139 9.82 6.58 -2.27
CA ALA A 139 9.33 7.66 -1.44
C ALA A 139 9.38 9.01 -2.14
N ALA A 140 8.57 9.95 -1.66
CA ALA A 140 8.73 11.36 -1.94
C ALA A 140 9.49 12.03 -0.79
N GLY A 141 10.37 12.98 -1.13
CA GLY A 141 11.22 13.70 -0.17
C GLY A 141 12.72 13.51 -0.46
N PRO A 142 13.60 13.96 0.43
CA PRO A 142 13.34 14.25 1.85
C PRO A 142 12.59 15.57 2.10
N TYR A 143 11.88 15.63 3.22
CA TYR A 143 11.25 16.80 3.82
C TYR A 143 11.87 17.03 5.20
N TYR A 144 12.11 18.29 5.58
CA TYR A 144 12.86 18.61 6.79
C TYR A 144 11.97 18.87 8.01
N SER A 145 10.64 18.83 7.82
CA SER A 145 9.66 18.88 8.91
C SER A 145 8.49 17.93 8.66
N GLN A 146 7.83 17.51 9.73
CA GLN A 146 6.63 16.68 9.61
C GLN A 146 5.48 17.41 8.91
N ALA A 147 5.30 18.71 9.18
CA ALA A 147 4.28 19.53 8.54
C ALA A 147 4.47 19.60 7.01
N GLU A 148 5.72 19.72 6.54
CA GLU A 148 6.05 19.70 5.12
C GLU A 148 5.73 18.34 4.48
N ALA A 149 6.10 17.24 5.15
CA ALA A 149 5.80 15.89 4.68
C ALA A 149 4.28 15.60 4.65
N ASP A 150 3.52 16.07 5.63
CA ASP A 150 2.06 15.92 5.68
C ASP A 150 1.38 16.72 4.56
N ALA A 151 1.87 17.93 4.27
CA ALA A 151 1.39 18.74 3.14
C ALA A 151 1.71 18.07 1.79
N ALA A 152 2.90 17.49 1.66
CA ALA A 152 3.29 16.73 0.49
C ALA A 152 2.45 15.47 0.30
N LEU A 153 2.14 14.73 1.38
CA LEU A 153 1.25 13.56 1.35
C LEU A 153 -0.13 13.96 0.81
N LYS A 154 -0.72 15.05 1.32
CA LYS A 154 -2.01 15.57 0.82
C LYS A 154 -1.95 15.92 -0.67
N THR A 155 -0.86 16.55 -1.11
CA THR A 155 -0.66 16.90 -2.52
C THR A 155 -0.54 15.67 -3.42
N ILE A 156 0.20 14.66 -2.97
CA ILE A 156 0.37 13.38 -3.67
C ILE A 156 -0.98 12.66 -3.77
N GLN A 157 -1.73 12.59 -2.66
CA GLN A 157 -3.07 11.99 -2.63
C GLN A 157 -4.03 12.72 -3.58
N ALA A 158 -4.00 14.06 -3.61
CA ALA A 158 -4.83 14.85 -4.52
C ALA A 158 -4.49 14.61 -6.02
N LYS A 159 -3.26 14.20 -6.34
CA LYS A 159 -2.84 13.80 -7.69
C LYS A 159 -3.12 12.32 -8.02
N GLY A 160 -3.95 11.67 -7.21
CA GLY A 160 -4.29 10.25 -7.37
C GLY A 160 -3.25 9.31 -6.76
N GLY A 161 -2.48 9.77 -5.78
CA GLY A 161 -1.68 8.90 -4.91
C GLY A 161 -2.57 8.12 -3.95
N ARG A 162 -2.11 6.93 -3.56
CA ARG A 162 -2.89 6.03 -2.69
C ARG A 162 -3.06 6.61 -1.28
N GLN A 163 -4.21 6.32 -0.66
CA GLN A 163 -4.51 6.77 0.70
C GLN A 163 -3.69 6.03 1.77
N ASP A 164 -3.17 4.85 1.44
CA ASP A 164 -2.32 4.04 2.32
C ASP A 164 -0.85 4.50 2.41
N MET A 165 -0.50 5.59 1.71
CA MET A 165 0.81 6.22 1.79
C MET A 165 0.97 6.92 3.14
N ILE A 166 2.15 6.83 3.73
CA ILE A 166 2.40 7.28 5.11
C ILE A 166 3.66 8.11 5.22
N VAL A 167 3.63 9.11 6.09
CA VAL A 167 4.83 9.86 6.47
C VAL A 167 5.68 9.00 7.40
N ARG A 168 6.99 8.96 7.15
CA ARG A 168 7.97 8.25 7.99
C ARG A 168 9.14 9.16 8.30
N ARG A 169 9.62 9.10 9.54
CA ARG A 169 10.91 9.66 9.95
C ARG A 169 12.01 8.64 9.66
N VAL A 170 13.02 9.04 8.90
CA VAL A 170 14.15 8.20 8.46
C VAL A 170 15.44 9.01 8.50
N SER A 171 16.60 8.36 8.32
CA SER A 171 17.87 9.09 8.15
C SER A 171 18.11 9.41 6.67
N GLU A 172 18.48 10.65 6.37
CA GLU A 172 18.85 11.12 5.03
C GLU A 172 20.01 10.30 4.45
N LYS A 173 20.94 9.82 5.28
CA LYS A 173 22.06 8.98 4.85
C LYS A 173 21.65 7.61 4.29
N ALA A 174 20.42 7.17 4.56
CA ALA A 174 19.83 5.96 4.02
C ALA A 174 18.90 6.22 2.81
N LEU A 175 18.80 7.48 2.36
CA LEU A 175 18.01 7.88 1.20
C LEU A 175 18.92 8.15 0.01
N HIS A 176 18.43 7.75 -1.17
CA HIS A 176 19.12 7.96 -2.44
C HIS A 176 18.16 8.65 -3.39
N PRO A 177 18.43 9.88 -3.85
CA PRO A 177 17.59 10.53 -4.85
C PRO A 177 17.48 9.69 -6.12
N LEU A 178 16.30 9.64 -6.74
CA LEU A 178 16.12 8.97 -8.02
C LEU A 178 16.81 9.80 -9.13
N SER A 179 17.86 9.25 -9.74
CA SER A 179 18.56 9.86 -10.86
C SER A 179 18.32 9.10 -12.17
N ASN A 180 18.89 9.61 -13.26
CA ASN A 180 18.85 8.92 -14.55
C ASN A 180 19.54 7.55 -14.51
N PHE A 181 20.49 7.33 -13.59
CA PHE A 181 21.18 6.05 -13.45
C PHE A 181 20.23 4.95 -12.98
N GLU A 182 19.46 5.18 -11.90
CA GLU A 182 18.49 4.20 -11.39
C GLU A 182 17.34 3.99 -12.37
N ARG A 183 16.95 5.05 -13.09
CA ARG A 183 15.91 4.96 -14.11
C ARG A 183 16.24 3.94 -15.18
N GLN A 184 17.50 3.86 -15.61
CA GLN A 184 18.00 2.92 -16.63
C GLN A 184 17.84 1.44 -16.27
N LYS A 185 17.69 1.11 -14.98
CA LYS A 185 17.34 -0.25 -14.55
C LYS A 185 16.01 -0.72 -15.16
N SER A 186 15.07 0.22 -15.33
CA SER A 186 13.72 -0.11 -15.76
C SER A 186 13.73 -0.67 -17.19
N LYS A 187 13.02 -1.76 -17.44
CA LYS A 187 12.81 -2.24 -18.82
C LYS A 187 12.04 -1.23 -19.66
N SER A 188 11.34 -0.29 -19.02
CA SER A 188 10.62 0.81 -19.67
C SER A 188 11.48 2.05 -19.91
N TYR A 189 12.72 2.08 -19.41
CA TYR A 189 13.58 3.24 -19.58
C TYR A 189 13.84 3.55 -21.05
N GLY A 190 13.58 4.81 -21.43
CA GLY A 190 13.71 5.26 -22.82
C GLY A 190 12.70 4.62 -23.79
N LYS A 191 11.78 3.77 -23.32
CA LYS A 191 10.66 3.27 -24.13
C LYS A 191 9.51 4.27 -24.08
N LYS A 192 8.80 4.40 -25.20
CA LYS A 192 7.50 5.08 -25.22
C LYS A 192 6.55 4.39 -24.24
N THR A 193 5.67 5.15 -23.59
CA THR A 193 4.71 4.70 -22.58
C THR A 193 4.05 3.37 -23.00
N ALA A 194 3.87 2.45 -22.06
CA ALA A 194 3.23 1.17 -22.35
C ALA A 194 1.82 1.39 -22.94
N VAL A 195 1.55 0.78 -24.09
CA VAL A 195 0.23 0.84 -24.73
C VAL A 195 -0.76 0.05 -23.89
N ARG A 196 -1.83 0.71 -23.43
CA ARG A 196 -2.89 0.13 -22.61
C ARG A 196 -4.22 0.17 -23.36
N PRO A 197 -4.96 -0.95 -23.46
CA PRO A 197 -6.30 -0.97 -24.06
C PRO A 197 -7.25 0.05 -23.41
N THR A 198 -7.21 0.20 -22.09
CA THR A 198 -8.02 1.17 -21.35
C THR A 198 -7.75 2.60 -21.77
N VAL A 199 -6.48 2.98 -21.91
CA VAL A 199 -6.11 4.32 -22.36
C VAL A 199 -6.57 4.56 -23.79
N LYS A 200 -6.47 3.54 -24.66
CA LYS A 200 -6.99 3.62 -26.03
C LYS A 200 -8.50 3.87 -26.04
N SER A 201 -9.24 3.14 -25.21
CA SER A 201 -10.69 3.31 -25.06
C SER A 201 -11.06 4.68 -24.49
N LEU A 202 -10.28 5.21 -23.56
CA LEU A 202 -10.46 6.56 -23.03
C LEU A 202 -10.20 7.65 -24.09
N GLN A 203 -9.10 7.54 -24.84
CA GLN A 203 -8.80 8.44 -25.96
C GLN A 203 -9.91 8.40 -27.02
N LEU A 204 -10.45 7.22 -27.33
CA LEU A 204 -11.61 7.06 -28.20
C LEU A 204 -12.86 7.74 -27.63
N ALA A 205 -13.13 7.59 -26.33
CA ALA A 205 -14.27 8.23 -25.67
C ALA A 205 -14.17 9.76 -25.71
N LEU A 206 -12.99 10.32 -25.42
CA LEU A 206 -12.72 11.77 -25.51
C LEU A 206 -12.77 12.28 -26.96
N ASN A 207 -12.36 11.47 -27.93
CA ASN A 207 -12.50 11.83 -29.34
C ASN A 207 -13.99 11.90 -29.76
N GLN A 208 -14.84 11.00 -29.23
CA GLN A 208 -16.29 11.01 -29.47
C GLN A 208 -17.03 12.21 -28.86
N THR A 209 -16.42 12.91 -27.90
CA THR A 209 -16.91 14.18 -27.34
C THR A 209 -16.34 15.39 -28.06
N GLY A 210 -15.30 15.21 -28.89
CA GLY A 210 -14.59 16.27 -29.60
C GLY A 210 -13.43 16.89 -28.82
N ASP A 211 -13.11 16.37 -27.63
CA ASP A 211 -12.10 16.93 -26.73
C ASP A 211 -10.70 16.28 -26.88
N TYR A 212 -10.57 15.28 -27.76
CA TYR A 212 -9.30 14.66 -28.13
C TYR A 212 -9.11 14.66 -29.65
N GLN A 213 -8.14 15.44 -30.14
CA GLN A 213 -7.83 15.58 -31.58
C GLN A 213 -6.50 14.93 -31.98
N GLU A 214 -5.77 14.39 -31.01
CA GLU A 214 -4.49 13.75 -31.22
C GLU A 214 -4.64 12.30 -31.71
N LYS A 215 -3.51 11.67 -32.05
CA LYS A 215 -3.48 10.26 -32.41
C LYS A 215 -3.98 9.39 -31.23
N ILE A 216 -4.89 8.46 -31.54
CA ILE A 216 -5.31 7.40 -30.62
C ILE A 216 -4.26 6.28 -30.69
N ASP A 217 -3.44 6.18 -29.66
CA ASP A 217 -2.29 5.26 -29.59
C ASP A 217 -2.30 4.36 -28.35
N GLY A 218 -3.22 4.59 -27.41
CA GLY A 218 -3.30 3.87 -26.15
C GLY A 218 -2.15 4.17 -25.19
N GLN A 219 -1.37 5.23 -25.42
CA GLN A 219 -0.30 5.66 -24.54
C GLN A 219 -0.81 6.76 -23.61
N TRP A 220 -0.61 6.60 -22.31
CA TRP A 220 -0.88 7.68 -21.37
C TRP A 220 0.22 8.73 -21.50
N GLY A 221 -0.17 9.99 -21.70
CA GLY A 221 0.76 11.10 -21.86
C GLY A 221 0.10 12.46 -21.65
N PRO A 222 0.90 13.55 -21.67
CA PRO A 222 0.45 14.88 -21.31
C PRO A 222 -0.76 15.37 -22.11
N ASN A 223 -0.86 14.99 -23.38
CA ASN A 223 -2.00 15.37 -24.23
C ASN A 223 -3.29 14.68 -23.80
N THR A 224 -3.24 13.37 -23.52
CA THR A 224 -4.41 12.62 -23.02
C THR A 224 -4.86 13.16 -21.67
N GLU A 225 -3.92 13.44 -20.76
CA GLU A 225 -4.20 14.03 -19.45
C GLU A 225 -4.84 15.41 -19.57
N LYS A 226 -4.26 16.31 -20.39
CA LYS A 226 -4.79 17.64 -20.65
C LYS A 226 -6.21 17.59 -21.22
N SER A 227 -6.45 16.74 -22.22
CA SER A 227 -7.78 16.57 -22.82
C SER A 227 -8.80 16.03 -21.82
N LEU A 228 -8.41 15.06 -20.99
CA LEU A 228 -9.28 14.54 -19.94
C LEU A 228 -9.65 15.65 -18.94
N LEU A 229 -8.67 16.40 -18.45
CA LEU A 229 -8.91 17.50 -17.51
C LEU A 229 -9.83 18.58 -18.12
N ALA A 230 -9.57 18.98 -19.36
CA ALA A 230 -10.40 19.94 -20.08
C ALA A 230 -11.84 19.44 -20.24
N PHE A 231 -12.03 18.15 -20.60
CA PHE A 231 -13.35 17.54 -20.67
C PHE A 231 -14.05 17.56 -19.30
N MET A 232 -13.37 17.11 -18.25
CA MET A 232 -13.92 17.05 -16.88
C MET A 232 -14.34 18.43 -16.36
N GLN A 233 -13.64 19.49 -16.77
CA GLN A 233 -13.96 20.87 -16.38
C GLN A 233 -15.05 21.52 -17.24
N LYS A 234 -15.36 21.01 -18.42
CA LYS A 234 -16.28 21.63 -19.40
C LYS A 234 -17.62 20.92 -19.50
N ASP A 235 -17.63 19.60 -19.37
CA ASP A 235 -18.84 18.81 -19.58
C ASP A 235 -19.83 19.01 -18.44
N ARG A 236 -21.03 19.53 -18.77
CA ARG A 236 -22.05 19.86 -17.76
C ARG A 236 -22.55 18.63 -17.01
N THR A 237 -22.63 17.48 -17.68
CA THR A 237 -23.05 16.22 -17.05
C THR A 237 -22.01 15.79 -16.02
N VAL A 238 -20.73 15.79 -16.38
CA VAL A 238 -19.65 15.53 -15.43
C VAL A 238 -19.68 16.50 -14.25
N GLN A 239 -19.76 17.82 -14.49
CA GLN A 239 -19.81 18.81 -13.42
C GLN A 239 -20.99 18.57 -12.46
N LYS A 240 -22.18 18.26 -12.99
CA LYS A 240 -23.36 17.90 -12.18
C LYS A 240 -23.03 16.74 -11.23
N TYR A 241 -22.50 15.63 -11.75
CA TYR A 241 -22.24 14.46 -10.91
C TYR A 241 -21.01 14.62 -10.01
N GLN A 242 -20.03 15.45 -10.39
CA GLN A 242 -18.95 15.84 -9.48
C GLN A 242 -19.51 16.55 -8.25
N LEU A 243 -20.44 17.50 -8.43
CA LEU A 243 -21.11 18.17 -7.32
C LEU A 243 -21.94 17.20 -6.48
N LEU A 244 -22.72 16.31 -7.11
CA LEU A 244 -23.48 15.29 -6.38
C LEU A 244 -22.57 14.34 -5.60
N SER A 245 -21.41 13.98 -6.16
CA SER A 245 -20.46 13.07 -5.52
C SER A 245 -19.73 13.67 -4.30
N GLN A 246 -19.75 15.01 -4.14
CA GLN A 246 -19.16 15.70 -2.98
C GLN A 246 -20.01 15.52 -1.71
N ASP A 247 -21.31 15.23 -1.85
CA ASP A 247 -22.19 14.88 -0.73
C ASP A 247 -21.95 13.41 -0.31
N ASN A 248 -20.91 13.18 0.50
CA ASN A 248 -20.68 12.00 1.36
C ASN A 248 -21.15 10.63 0.81
N PHE A 249 -20.84 10.30 -0.44
CA PHE A 249 -21.33 9.05 -1.03
C PHE A 249 -20.81 7.79 -0.29
N PHE A 250 -19.62 7.82 0.33
CA PHE A 250 -19.01 6.65 1.00
C PHE A 250 -17.99 6.99 2.10
N LYS A 251 -18.35 7.78 3.11
CA LYS A 251 -17.59 7.78 4.38
C LYS A 251 -18.24 6.80 5.34
N GLU A 252 -17.73 5.57 5.40
CA GLU A 252 -17.96 4.75 6.58
C GLU A 252 -17.20 5.41 7.73
N GLU A 253 -17.88 6.30 8.45
CA GLU A 253 -17.34 6.84 9.69
C GLU A 253 -17.50 5.76 10.77
N VAL A 254 -16.41 5.08 11.08
CA VAL A 254 -16.34 4.21 12.25
C VAL A 254 -16.67 5.05 13.48
N GLU A 255 -17.68 4.62 14.25
CA GLU A 255 -18.12 5.33 15.45
C GLU A 255 -16.94 5.55 16.39
N LYS A 256 -16.70 6.81 16.77
CA LYS A 256 -15.59 7.16 17.67
C LYS A 256 -15.74 6.43 18.99
N TYR A 257 -14.60 5.95 19.50
CA TYR A 257 -14.51 5.18 20.74
C TYR A 257 -15.20 3.81 20.73
N SER A 258 -15.70 3.33 19.58
CA SER A 258 -16.11 1.94 19.41
C SER A 258 -14.92 0.97 19.50
N LEU A 259 -15.21 -0.33 19.60
CA LEU A 259 -14.16 -1.34 19.53
C LEU A 259 -13.40 -1.27 18.19
N GLN A 260 -14.12 -1.16 17.08
CA GLN A 260 -13.52 -1.01 15.75
C GLN A 260 -12.60 0.22 15.67
N TYR A 261 -13.01 1.35 16.25
CA TYR A 261 -12.22 2.57 16.28
C TYR A 261 -10.83 2.32 16.90
N TYR A 262 -10.78 1.70 18.08
CA TYR A 262 -9.51 1.43 18.75
C TYR A 262 -8.68 0.35 18.04
N LEU A 263 -9.33 -0.61 17.37
CA LEU A 263 -8.60 -1.60 16.55
C LEU A 263 -7.96 -0.96 15.32
N ASN A 264 -8.66 -0.05 14.63
CA ASN A 264 -8.11 0.69 13.49
C ASN A 264 -6.96 1.64 13.91
N LEU A 265 -6.98 2.11 15.16
CA LEU A 265 -5.98 3.05 15.69
C LEU A 265 -4.60 2.41 15.95
N ILE A 266 -4.49 1.08 16.05
CA ILE A 266 -3.26 0.38 16.44
C ILE A 266 -2.04 0.76 15.59
N ASP A 267 -2.20 0.93 14.27
CA ASP A 267 -1.08 1.26 13.36
C ASP A 267 -0.62 2.72 13.44
N GLN A 268 -1.45 3.59 14.04
CA GLN A 268 -1.21 5.04 14.09
C GLN A 268 -0.84 5.50 15.51
N ASP A 269 -1.59 5.06 16.52
CA ASP A 269 -1.36 5.36 17.93
C ASP A 269 -1.61 4.10 18.79
N PRO A 270 -0.61 3.22 18.92
CA PRO A 270 -0.75 2.00 19.71
C PRO A 270 -0.96 2.28 21.21
N VAL A 271 -0.50 3.42 21.73
CA VAL A 271 -0.67 3.76 23.15
C VAL A 271 -2.13 4.06 23.45
N GLN A 272 -2.75 4.94 22.66
CA GLN A 272 -4.17 5.27 22.79
C GLN A 272 -5.05 4.05 22.49
N ALA A 273 -4.72 3.28 21.45
CA ALA A 273 -5.42 2.04 21.12
C ALA A 273 -5.44 1.06 22.31
N GLU A 274 -4.30 0.80 22.95
CA GLU A 274 -4.22 -0.13 24.07
C GLU A 274 -5.05 0.34 25.28
N ALA A 275 -5.01 1.64 25.58
CA ALA A 275 -5.79 2.24 26.66
C ALA A 275 -7.31 2.10 26.41
N GLY A 276 -7.76 2.27 25.17
CA GLY A 276 -9.15 2.05 24.77
C GLY A 276 -9.55 0.58 24.81
N LEU A 277 -8.74 -0.30 24.21
CA LEU A 277 -9.02 -1.75 24.14
C LEU A 277 -9.11 -2.41 25.51
N LYS A 278 -8.40 -1.90 26.53
CA LYS A 278 -8.53 -2.35 27.94
C LYS A 278 -9.95 -2.24 28.48
N GLN A 279 -10.75 -1.30 27.97
CA GLN A 279 -12.10 -1.04 28.47
C GLN A 279 -13.12 -2.05 27.93
N PHE A 280 -12.79 -2.76 26.84
CA PHE A 280 -13.68 -3.73 26.21
C PHE A 280 -13.50 -5.12 26.81
N LYS A 281 -14.61 -5.73 27.21
CA LYS A 281 -14.64 -7.16 27.61
C LYS A 281 -14.60 -8.12 26.40
N HIS A 282 -14.65 -7.59 25.18
CA HIS A 282 -14.70 -8.36 23.95
C HIS A 282 -13.46 -9.27 23.77
N PRO A 283 -13.59 -10.51 23.26
CA PRO A 283 -12.44 -11.40 23.08
C PRO A 283 -11.43 -10.81 22.08
N LEU A 284 -11.88 -10.19 20.98
CA LEU A 284 -10.97 -9.58 20.01
C LEU A 284 -10.17 -8.40 20.60
N ALA A 285 -10.70 -7.65 21.56
CA ALA A 285 -9.92 -6.63 22.25
C ALA A 285 -8.72 -7.22 23.01
N LYS A 286 -8.88 -8.40 23.64
CA LYS A 286 -7.80 -9.12 24.31
C LYS A 286 -6.77 -9.63 23.30
N VAL A 287 -7.24 -10.22 22.19
CA VAL A 287 -6.39 -10.79 21.14
C VAL A 287 -5.55 -9.71 20.46
N TYR A 288 -6.14 -8.57 20.10
CA TYR A 288 -5.39 -7.48 19.49
C TYR A 288 -4.39 -6.84 20.45
N ARG A 289 -4.70 -6.74 21.75
CA ARG A 289 -3.70 -6.34 22.76
C ARG A 289 -2.55 -7.35 22.87
N ALA A 290 -2.84 -8.65 22.85
CA ALA A 290 -1.82 -9.69 22.84
C ALA A 290 -0.95 -9.59 21.58
N TYR A 291 -1.57 -9.35 20.42
CA TYR A 291 -0.89 -9.08 19.16
C TYR A 291 0.05 -7.86 19.27
N MET A 292 -0.41 -6.72 19.80
CA MET A 292 0.40 -5.50 19.93
C MET A 292 1.67 -5.75 20.75
N TYR A 293 1.57 -6.48 21.86
CA TYR A 293 2.72 -6.82 22.68
C TYR A 293 3.68 -7.79 21.97
N ARG A 294 3.15 -8.79 21.26
CA ARG A 294 3.99 -9.74 20.52
C ARG A 294 4.66 -9.10 19.31
N ASN A 295 3.97 -8.18 18.63
CA ASN A 295 4.47 -7.45 17.48
C ASN A 295 5.51 -6.38 17.88
N GLY A 296 5.53 -5.98 19.15
CA GLY A 296 6.43 -4.96 19.67
C GLY A 296 5.92 -3.53 19.47
N ASP A 297 4.62 -3.35 19.21
CA ASP A 297 3.98 -2.02 19.14
C ASP A 297 4.05 -1.33 20.51
N LEU A 298 4.02 -2.11 21.60
CA LEU A 298 4.21 -1.66 22.97
C LEU A 298 5.09 -2.65 23.75
N VAL A 299 6.10 -2.12 24.45
CA VAL A 299 6.97 -2.93 25.32
C VAL A 299 6.42 -2.92 26.74
N ILE A 300 6.08 -4.10 27.25
CA ILE A 300 5.58 -4.29 28.62
C ILE A 300 6.48 -5.26 29.40
N LYS A 301 6.46 -5.15 30.73
CA LYS A 301 7.09 -6.15 31.60
C LYS A 301 6.32 -7.47 31.53
N ASN A 302 7.03 -8.60 31.58
CA ASN A 302 6.44 -9.94 31.56
C ASN A 302 5.53 -10.22 30.34
N ALA A 303 5.93 -9.71 29.17
CA ALA A 303 5.14 -9.76 27.95
C ALA A 303 4.60 -11.16 27.62
N ASP A 304 5.44 -12.20 27.64
CA ASP A 304 5.02 -13.57 27.30
C ASP A 304 3.90 -14.10 28.20
N ALA A 305 3.99 -13.86 29.51
CA ALA A 305 2.96 -14.27 30.46
C ALA A 305 1.65 -13.51 30.23
N THR A 306 1.71 -12.19 30.00
CA THR A 306 0.54 -11.36 29.71
C THR A 306 -0.12 -11.74 28.39
N ILE A 307 0.66 -12.00 27.33
CA ILE A 307 0.17 -12.45 26.03
C ILE A 307 -0.57 -13.77 26.17
N ASN A 308 0.03 -14.76 26.84
CA ASN A 308 -0.59 -16.06 27.06
C ASN A 308 -1.90 -15.94 27.85
N GLN A 309 -1.91 -15.13 28.91
CA GLN A 309 -3.12 -14.88 29.70
C GLN A 309 -4.24 -14.25 28.86
N LEU A 310 -3.94 -13.23 28.05
CA LEU A 310 -4.93 -12.56 27.20
C LEU A 310 -5.51 -13.52 26.16
N MET A 311 -4.67 -14.31 25.51
CA MET A 311 -5.11 -15.28 24.50
C MET A 311 -5.92 -16.42 25.12
N GLN A 312 -5.50 -16.97 26.26
CA GLN A 312 -6.27 -18.00 26.97
C GLN A 312 -7.62 -17.48 27.44
N ALA A 313 -7.69 -16.25 27.95
CA ALA A 313 -8.94 -15.62 28.34
C ALA A 313 -9.88 -15.41 27.14
N ALA A 314 -9.34 -15.02 25.97
CA ALA A 314 -10.14 -14.88 24.75
C ALA A 314 -10.65 -16.23 24.24
N ILE A 315 -9.78 -17.25 24.22
CA ILE A 315 -10.15 -18.63 23.81
C ILE A 315 -11.21 -19.21 24.73
N GLY A 316 -11.03 -19.09 26.05
CA GLY A 316 -12.01 -19.57 27.03
C GLY A 316 -13.36 -18.86 26.91
N GLN A 317 -13.37 -17.58 26.51
CA GLN A 317 -14.62 -16.85 26.26
C GLN A 317 -15.35 -17.32 25.00
N VAL A 318 -14.62 -17.68 23.95
CA VAL A 318 -15.20 -17.99 22.63
C VAL A 318 -15.48 -19.47 22.49
N PHE A 319 -14.51 -20.33 22.81
CA PHE A 319 -14.54 -21.74 22.42
C PHE A 319 -15.08 -22.69 23.49
N VAL A 320 -15.27 -22.25 24.74
CA VAL A 320 -15.78 -23.15 25.81
C VAL A 320 -17.19 -23.69 25.50
N ASN A 321 -18.02 -22.90 24.81
CA ASN A 321 -19.38 -23.28 24.41
C ASN A 321 -19.53 -23.43 22.89
N TYR A 322 -18.44 -23.33 22.14
CA TYR A 322 -18.48 -23.40 20.68
C TYR A 322 -18.70 -24.85 20.23
N ARG A 323 -19.79 -25.08 19.50
CA ARG A 323 -20.24 -26.44 19.14
C ARG A 323 -19.78 -26.89 17.75
N GLN A 324 -19.26 -25.98 16.94
CA GLN A 324 -18.83 -26.30 15.58
C GLN A 324 -17.38 -26.79 15.56
N LYS A 325 -17.01 -27.53 14.52
CA LYS A 325 -15.65 -28.05 14.34
C LYS A 325 -14.66 -26.89 14.19
N THR A 326 -13.59 -26.84 14.98
CA THR A 326 -12.56 -25.80 14.90
C THR A 326 -11.36 -26.22 14.05
N ARG A 327 -10.57 -25.25 13.56
CA ARG A 327 -9.30 -25.51 12.86
C ARG A 327 -8.20 -26.00 13.80
N TYR A 328 -8.27 -25.59 15.07
CA TYR A 328 -7.29 -25.88 16.12
C TYR A 328 -7.97 -26.52 17.33
N ASP A 329 -7.21 -27.27 18.14
CA ASP A 329 -7.71 -27.91 19.36
C ASP A 329 -7.63 -26.94 20.56
N PHE A 330 -8.68 -26.15 20.75
CA PHE A 330 -8.78 -25.17 21.82
C PHE A 330 -8.98 -25.76 23.22
N SER A 331 -8.97 -27.09 23.38
CA SER A 331 -8.87 -27.73 24.70
C SER A 331 -7.43 -27.71 25.25
N GLN A 332 -6.44 -27.50 24.38
CA GLN A 332 -5.02 -27.47 24.76
C GLN A 332 -4.58 -26.10 25.30
N GLN A 333 -3.51 -26.12 26.09
CA GLN A 333 -2.81 -24.89 26.47
C GLN A 333 -1.76 -24.53 25.42
N TYR A 334 -1.85 -23.30 24.91
CA TYR A 334 -0.93 -22.77 23.91
C TYR A 334 0.00 -21.70 24.50
N ALA A 335 1.24 -21.69 24.04
CA ALA A 335 2.23 -20.65 24.32
C ALA A 335 2.48 -19.83 23.05
N TYR A 336 2.25 -18.52 23.11
CA TYR A 336 2.27 -17.65 21.94
C TYR A 336 3.62 -16.97 21.74
N ASN A 337 4.70 -17.76 21.71
CA ASN A 337 6.07 -17.24 21.50
C ASN A 337 6.30 -16.81 20.05
N ASP A 338 5.56 -17.40 19.11
CA ASP A 338 5.56 -17.06 17.68
C ASP A 338 4.31 -16.25 17.32
N ILE A 339 4.53 -15.11 16.66
CA ILE A 339 3.46 -14.24 16.16
C ILE A 339 2.56 -14.96 15.15
N ARG A 340 3.08 -15.94 14.39
CA ARG A 340 2.30 -16.76 13.45
C ARG A 340 1.15 -17.48 14.14
N GLN A 341 1.44 -18.14 15.26
CA GLN A 341 0.41 -18.88 16.02
C GLN A 341 -0.65 -17.93 16.58
N LEU A 342 -0.24 -16.76 17.06
CA LEU A 342 -1.17 -15.74 17.54
C LEU A 342 -2.10 -15.28 16.41
N ILE A 343 -1.56 -14.99 15.24
CA ILE A 343 -2.33 -14.56 14.06
C ILE A 343 -3.31 -15.65 13.59
N GLN A 344 -2.88 -16.91 13.59
CA GLN A 344 -3.74 -18.05 13.26
C GLN A 344 -4.94 -18.19 14.23
N HIS A 345 -4.70 -18.01 15.53
CA HIS A 345 -5.78 -18.05 16.52
C HIS A 345 -6.63 -16.78 16.51
N LEU A 346 -6.05 -15.62 16.16
CA LEU A 346 -6.79 -14.38 15.91
C LEU A 346 -7.82 -14.60 14.80
N ARG A 347 -7.42 -15.22 13.68
CA ARG A 347 -8.35 -15.60 12.61
C ARG A 347 -9.45 -16.52 13.10
N ALA A 348 -9.11 -17.56 13.84
CA ALA A 348 -10.10 -18.51 14.35
C ALA A 348 -11.12 -17.84 15.29
N ILE A 349 -10.70 -16.84 16.06
CA ILE A 349 -11.59 -16.06 16.92
C ILE A 349 -12.50 -15.16 16.09
N HIS A 350 -11.99 -14.50 15.04
CA HIS A 350 -12.82 -13.76 14.08
C HIS A 350 -13.87 -14.66 13.40
N GLU A 351 -13.49 -15.87 13.00
CA GLU A 351 -14.42 -16.85 12.43
C GLU A 351 -15.55 -17.23 13.41
N ALA A 352 -15.23 -17.36 14.71
CA ALA A 352 -16.18 -17.81 15.72
C ALA A 352 -17.09 -16.68 16.26
N VAL A 353 -16.60 -15.45 16.24
CA VAL A 353 -17.33 -14.25 16.67
C VAL A 353 -17.97 -13.66 15.41
N LYS A 354 -19.21 -14.08 15.09
CA LYS A 354 -19.89 -13.78 13.82
C LYS A 354 -20.28 -12.30 13.62
N ASP A 355 -20.18 -11.46 14.66
CA ASP A 355 -20.49 -10.03 14.63
C ASP A 355 -19.21 -9.20 14.88
N GLU A 356 -19.27 -7.88 14.64
CA GLU A 356 -18.17 -6.90 14.82
C GLU A 356 -17.16 -7.23 15.95
N PRO A 357 -15.87 -6.88 15.77
CA PRO A 357 -15.31 -5.96 14.78
C PRO A 357 -14.73 -6.62 13.53
N ASP A 358 -14.68 -5.86 12.44
CA ASP A 358 -13.94 -6.18 11.22
C ASP A 358 -12.44 -6.32 11.48
N VAL A 359 -11.78 -7.10 10.62
CA VAL A 359 -10.33 -7.22 10.62
C VAL A 359 -9.73 -5.90 10.12
N PRO A 360 -8.86 -5.21 10.88
CA PRO A 360 -8.26 -3.97 10.41
C PRO A 360 -7.42 -4.19 9.16
N CYS A 361 -7.59 -3.37 8.12
CA CYS A 361 -6.82 -3.47 6.89
C CYS A 361 -5.33 -3.24 7.11
N TRP A 362 -4.92 -2.37 8.05
CA TRP A 362 -3.50 -2.20 8.40
C TRP A 362 -2.81 -3.54 8.73
N PHE A 363 -3.55 -4.52 9.24
CA PHE A 363 -3.03 -5.85 9.57
C PHE A 363 -2.48 -6.57 8.34
N PHE A 364 -3.20 -6.53 7.21
CA PHE A 364 -2.78 -7.16 5.96
C PHE A 364 -1.57 -6.44 5.34
N ARG A 365 -1.52 -5.10 5.46
CA ARG A 365 -0.36 -4.31 5.00
C ARG A 365 0.90 -4.64 5.80
N ARG A 366 0.75 -4.85 7.11
CA ARG A 366 1.86 -5.10 8.03
C ARG A 366 2.38 -6.55 7.95
N HIS A 367 1.48 -7.52 7.77
CA HIS A 367 1.83 -8.95 7.72
C HIS A 367 1.30 -9.65 6.47
N PRO A 368 1.67 -9.24 5.25
CA PRO A 368 1.04 -9.76 4.03
C PRO A 368 1.15 -11.28 3.89
N GLN A 369 2.30 -11.88 4.25
CA GLN A 369 2.48 -13.34 4.17
C GLN A 369 1.70 -14.10 5.25
N LEU A 370 1.77 -13.65 6.51
CA LEU A 370 1.08 -14.33 7.61
C LEU A 370 -0.44 -14.15 7.52
N ALA A 371 -0.90 -12.97 7.07
CA ALA A 371 -2.30 -12.72 6.80
C ALA A 371 -2.81 -13.59 5.64
N ALA A 372 -2.04 -13.71 4.55
CA ALA A 372 -2.39 -14.60 3.43
C ALA A 372 -2.58 -16.05 3.88
N GLU A 373 -1.72 -16.54 4.76
CA GLU A 373 -1.77 -17.91 5.29
C GLU A 373 -2.92 -18.11 6.28
N ALA A 374 -3.13 -17.17 7.19
CA ALA A 374 -4.17 -17.29 8.21
C ALA A 374 -5.56 -17.14 7.59
N PHE A 375 -5.76 -16.18 6.71
CA PHE A 375 -7.05 -15.83 6.09
C PHE A 375 -7.27 -16.48 4.71
N ALA A 376 -6.47 -17.48 4.34
CA ALA A 376 -6.77 -18.33 3.19
C ALA A 376 -8.04 -19.16 3.45
N PRO A 377 -8.86 -19.42 2.40
CA PRO A 377 -10.00 -20.33 2.53
C PRO A 377 -9.57 -21.68 3.08
N TYR A 378 -10.32 -22.18 4.07
CA TYR A 378 -10.08 -23.47 4.70
C TYR A 378 -11.33 -24.35 4.68
N TRP A 379 -12.48 -23.76 4.97
CA TRP A 379 -13.77 -24.45 5.01
C TRP A 379 -14.47 -24.52 3.65
N ASN A 380 -14.12 -23.61 2.74
CA ASN A 380 -14.78 -23.37 1.46
C ASN A 380 -16.29 -23.12 1.61
N ASN A 381 -16.68 -22.35 2.63
CA ASN A 381 -18.06 -21.94 2.93
C ASN A 381 -18.09 -20.62 3.71
N GLU A 382 -19.26 -20.20 4.18
CA GLU A 382 -19.50 -18.94 4.93
C GLU A 382 -18.59 -18.73 6.16
N ARG A 383 -17.95 -19.77 6.69
CA ARG A 383 -17.00 -19.65 7.80
C ARG A 383 -15.67 -19.05 7.37
N ASP A 384 -15.39 -19.05 6.07
CA ASP A 384 -14.27 -18.33 5.52
C ASP A 384 -14.60 -16.87 5.25
N ASP A 385 -15.84 -16.42 5.45
CA ASP A 385 -16.23 -15.03 5.24
C ASP A 385 -15.75 -14.16 6.41
N TYR A 386 -15.24 -12.98 6.07
CA TYR A 386 -14.82 -11.95 7.02
C TYR A 386 -14.86 -10.61 6.35
N GLN A 387 -15.07 -9.59 7.16
CA GLN A 387 -15.01 -8.21 6.72
C GLN A 387 -13.66 -7.62 7.08
N ILE A 388 -13.16 -6.79 6.17
CA ILE A 388 -11.96 -5.99 6.37
C ILE A 388 -12.40 -4.54 6.48
N SER A 389 -11.95 -3.85 7.51
CA SER A 389 -12.29 -2.45 7.69
C SER A 389 -11.59 -1.56 6.66
N SER A 390 -12.14 -0.38 6.41
CA SER A 390 -11.66 0.57 5.41
C SER A 390 -10.56 1.53 5.93
N ASP A 391 -9.91 1.21 7.06
CA ASP A 391 -8.94 2.09 7.76
C ASP A 391 -7.66 2.40 6.96
N CYS A 392 -7.36 1.60 5.94
CA CYS A 392 -6.22 1.81 5.04
C CYS A 392 -6.60 2.55 3.74
N GLY A 393 -7.87 2.91 3.57
CA GLY A 393 -8.43 3.53 2.37
C GLY A 393 -9.42 2.63 1.64
N SER A 394 -10.00 3.16 0.55
CA SER A 394 -11.01 2.49 -0.26
C SER A 394 -10.92 2.94 -1.72
N PHE A 395 -11.20 2.04 -2.66
CA PHE A 395 -11.37 2.39 -4.07
C PHE A 395 -12.48 3.43 -4.29
N LEU A 396 -13.52 3.40 -3.44
CA LEU A 396 -14.67 4.30 -3.53
C LEU A 396 -14.33 5.74 -3.12
N SER A 397 -13.14 5.97 -2.55
CA SER A 397 -12.62 7.31 -2.24
C SER A 397 -11.91 7.98 -3.42
N LEU A 398 -11.63 7.24 -4.51
CA LEU A 398 -10.99 7.80 -5.69
C LEU A 398 -11.97 8.76 -6.41
N PRO A 399 -11.57 10.00 -6.75
CA PRO A 399 -12.47 10.96 -7.40
C PRO A 399 -13.12 10.45 -8.68
N ALA A 400 -12.39 9.68 -9.49
CA ALA A 400 -12.94 9.06 -10.70
C ALA A 400 -14.04 8.02 -10.36
N MET A 401 -13.82 7.22 -9.33
CA MET A 401 -14.79 6.23 -8.85
C MET A 401 -16.04 6.92 -8.27
N GLN A 402 -15.88 7.97 -7.48
CA GLN A 402 -16.99 8.74 -6.92
C GLN A 402 -17.89 9.32 -8.00
N LEU A 403 -17.28 9.92 -9.04
CA LEU A 403 -18.01 10.40 -10.22
C LEU A 403 -18.75 9.25 -10.90
N LEU A 404 -18.08 8.12 -11.16
CA LEU A 404 -18.69 6.98 -11.83
C LEU A 404 -19.88 6.43 -11.04
N LEU A 405 -19.72 6.24 -9.72
CA LEU A 405 -20.77 5.74 -8.83
C LEU A 405 -22.00 6.64 -8.83
N ALA A 406 -21.81 7.96 -8.75
CA ALA A 406 -22.92 8.92 -8.81
C ALA A 406 -23.66 8.84 -10.15
N MET A 407 -22.94 8.65 -11.26
CA MET A 407 -23.54 8.48 -12.59
C MET A 407 -24.30 7.16 -12.73
N THR A 408 -23.73 6.05 -12.24
CA THR A 408 -24.34 4.71 -12.37
C THR A 408 -25.51 4.51 -11.42
N GLU A 409 -25.52 5.16 -10.26
CA GLU A 409 -26.66 5.14 -9.34
C GLU A 409 -27.90 5.84 -9.92
N ASP A 410 -27.73 6.98 -10.59
CA ASP A 410 -28.84 7.65 -11.27
C ASP A 410 -29.40 6.78 -12.42
N LEU A 411 -28.50 6.12 -13.18
CA LEU A 411 -28.89 5.19 -14.25
C LEU A 411 -29.60 3.92 -13.76
N SER A 412 -29.35 3.50 -12.52
CA SER A 412 -29.98 2.33 -11.90
C SER A 412 -31.27 2.67 -11.15
N GLY A 413 -31.70 3.94 -11.14
CA GLY A 413 -32.86 4.40 -10.37
C GLY A 413 -32.60 4.46 -8.86
N GLY A 414 -31.38 4.79 -8.46
CA GLY A 414 -30.97 4.90 -7.05
C GLY A 414 -30.54 3.58 -6.42
N LYS A 415 -30.50 2.47 -7.17
CA LYS A 415 -30.06 1.17 -6.63
C LYS A 415 -28.54 1.16 -6.45
N LYS A 416 -28.08 0.92 -5.23
CA LYS A 416 -26.68 0.66 -4.88
C LYS A 416 -26.37 -0.84 -4.96
N SER A 417 -25.16 -1.18 -5.39
CA SER A 417 -24.77 -2.59 -5.59
C SER A 417 -23.31 -2.88 -5.26
N GLN A 418 -22.69 -2.03 -4.45
CA GLN A 418 -21.28 -2.18 -4.10
C GLN A 418 -21.12 -3.40 -3.18
N ASP A 419 -20.26 -4.34 -3.57
CA ASP A 419 -19.82 -5.42 -2.68
C ASP A 419 -18.64 -4.91 -1.84
N LEU A 420 -18.94 -4.24 -0.73
CA LEU A 420 -17.94 -3.60 0.13
C LEU A 420 -16.93 -4.60 0.71
N ALA A 421 -17.37 -5.81 1.05
CA ALA A 421 -16.49 -6.84 1.57
C ALA A 421 -15.44 -7.25 0.54
N GLN A 422 -15.86 -7.52 -0.71
CA GLN A 422 -14.94 -7.86 -1.79
C GLN A 422 -14.04 -6.68 -2.18
N LEU A 423 -14.57 -5.45 -2.18
CA LEU A 423 -13.78 -4.25 -2.46
C LEU A 423 -12.68 -4.01 -1.41
N ASN A 424 -13.01 -4.13 -0.13
CA ASN A 424 -12.06 -3.94 0.96
C ASN A 424 -11.00 -5.06 0.95
N LEU A 425 -11.39 -6.31 0.68
CA LEU A 425 -10.47 -7.43 0.51
C LEU A 425 -9.51 -7.20 -0.66
N LEU A 426 -10.02 -6.78 -1.81
CA LEU A 426 -9.21 -6.50 -2.99
C LEU A 426 -8.27 -5.31 -2.78
N TYR A 427 -8.70 -4.30 -2.02
CA TYR A 427 -7.88 -3.15 -1.68
C TYR A 427 -6.73 -3.54 -0.74
N ALA A 428 -7.04 -4.28 0.32
CA ALA A 428 -6.10 -4.68 1.36
C ALA A 428 -5.11 -5.76 0.89
N PHE A 429 -5.61 -6.74 0.13
CA PHE A 429 -4.87 -7.94 -0.25
C PHE A 429 -5.18 -8.40 -1.68
N PRO A 430 -4.76 -7.63 -2.70
CA PRO A 430 -4.97 -8.02 -4.09
C PRO A 430 -4.21 -9.30 -4.44
N ARG A 431 -4.86 -10.21 -5.16
CA ARG A 431 -4.28 -11.46 -5.67
C ARG A 431 -4.31 -11.46 -7.18
N GLY A 432 -3.32 -12.09 -7.81
CA GLY A 432 -3.36 -12.28 -9.26
C GLY A 432 -4.59 -13.10 -9.68
N LEU A 433 -5.15 -12.78 -10.84
CA LEU A 433 -6.29 -13.50 -11.41
C LEU A 433 -5.83 -14.61 -12.33
N GLU A 434 -6.60 -15.70 -12.36
CA GLU A 434 -6.42 -16.74 -13.36
C GLU A 434 -6.87 -16.27 -14.75
N TYR A 435 -6.39 -16.94 -15.80
CA TYR A 435 -6.68 -16.57 -17.18
C TYR A 435 -8.19 -16.60 -17.49
N GLU A 436 -8.92 -17.62 -17.05
CA GLU A 436 -10.36 -17.72 -17.29
C GLU A 436 -11.15 -16.64 -16.55
N GLN A 437 -10.71 -16.24 -15.35
CA GLN A 437 -11.30 -15.12 -14.62
C GLN A 437 -11.11 -13.80 -15.37
N MET A 438 -9.89 -13.52 -15.85
CA MET A 438 -9.63 -12.31 -16.67
C MET A 438 -10.47 -12.30 -17.94
N LYS A 439 -10.60 -13.44 -18.62
CA LYS A 439 -11.43 -13.58 -19.82
C LYS A 439 -12.91 -13.34 -19.54
N SER A 440 -13.42 -13.84 -18.42
CA SER A 440 -14.80 -13.60 -17.98
C SER A 440 -15.06 -12.11 -17.71
N LEU A 441 -14.13 -11.43 -17.04
CA LEU A 441 -14.22 -9.99 -16.75
C LEU A 441 -14.20 -9.14 -18.02
N GLU A 442 -13.39 -9.52 -19.02
CA GLU A 442 -13.41 -8.85 -20.33
C GLU A 442 -14.72 -9.06 -21.07
N ALA A 443 -15.27 -10.27 -21.04
CA ALA A 443 -16.57 -10.56 -21.62
C ALA A 443 -17.69 -9.76 -20.95
N TRP A 444 -17.67 -9.67 -19.61
CA TRP A 444 -18.59 -8.84 -18.83
C TRP A 444 -18.48 -7.36 -19.23
N ASN A 445 -17.27 -6.79 -19.26
CA ASN A 445 -17.06 -5.40 -19.67
C ASN A 445 -17.56 -5.13 -21.11
N ASN A 446 -17.35 -6.05 -22.04
CA ASN A 446 -17.88 -5.94 -23.39
C ASN A 446 -19.42 -5.99 -23.40
N GLY A 447 -20.03 -6.87 -22.60
CA GLY A 447 -21.48 -6.97 -22.45
C GLY A 447 -22.11 -5.68 -21.91
N VAL A 448 -21.52 -5.07 -20.88
CA VAL A 448 -21.94 -3.77 -20.33
C VAL A 448 -22.01 -2.71 -21.44
N TRP A 449 -20.96 -2.59 -22.26
CA TRP A 449 -20.94 -1.59 -23.33
C TRP A 449 -21.90 -1.90 -24.48
N GLN A 450 -22.10 -3.16 -24.83
CA GLN A 450 -23.12 -3.54 -25.82
C GLN A 450 -24.52 -3.13 -25.35
N GLN A 451 -24.83 -3.39 -24.08
CA GLN A 451 -26.10 -3.02 -23.48
C GLN A 451 -26.31 -1.50 -23.41
N LEU A 452 -25.33 -0.75 -22.89
CA LEU A 452 -25.41 0.72 -22.82
C LEU A 452 -25.56 1.36 -24.20
N ASN A 453 -24.91 0.80 -25.23
CA ASN A 453 -25.08 1.28 -26.61
C ASN A 453 -26.51 1.01 -27.13
N SER A 454 -27.13 -0.11 -26.78
CA SER A 454 -28.54 -0.39 -27.10
C SER A 454 -29.48 0.61 -26.42
N TRP A 455 -29.30 0.87 -25.11
CA TRP A 455 -30.13 1.86 -24.39
C TRP A 455 -29.98 3.27 -24.95
N LYS A 456 -28.77 3.65 -25.38
CA LYS A 456 -28.52 4.92 -26.06
C LYS A 456 -29.33 5.07 -27.35
N GLN A 457 -29.48 4.00 -28.13
CA GLN A 457 -30.29 4.03 -29.37
C GLN A 457 -31.78 4.26 -29.06
N GLY A 458 -32.29 3.69 -27.97
CA GLY A 458 -33.67 3.89 -27.52
C GLY A 458 -33.95 5.26 -26.89
N ALA A 459 -32.92 6.00 -26.45
CA ALA A 459 -33.06 7.31 -25.82
C ALA A 459 -32.04 8.35 -26.35
N PRO A 460 -32.21 8.85 -27.60
CA PRO A 460 -31.24 9.77 -28.22
C PRO A 460 -31.00 11.08 -27.44
N LEU A 461 -32.00 11.57 -26.71
CA LEU A 461 -31.87 12.77 -25.87
C LEU A 461 -30.86 12.59 -24.72
N GLN A 462 -30.53 11.34 -24.37
CA GLN A 462 -29.55 10.99 -23.35
C GLN A 462 -28.15 10.71 -23.92
N ALA A 463 -27.96 10.88 -25.25
CA ALA A 463 -26.72 10.49 -25.94
C ALA A 463 -25.45 11.13 -25.34
N ASN A 464 -25.55 12.38 -24.85
CA ASN A 464 -24.43 13.05 -24.19
C ASN A 464 -24.11 12.43 -22.83
N ASN A 465 -25.12 12.06 -22.03
CA ASN A 465 -24.91 11.38 -20.75
C ASN A 465 -24.17 10.05 -20.93
N TYR A 466 -24.50 9.28 -21.98
CA TYR A 466 -23.76 8.04 -22.29
C TYR A 466 -22.31 8.28 -22.71
N LYS A 467 -22.02 9.39 -23.41
CA LYS A 467 -20.62 9.76 -23.75
C LYS A 467 -19.85 10.13 -22.49
N SER A 468 -20.42 10.96 -21.62
CA SER A 468 -19.80 11.34 -20.34
C SER A 468 -19.57 10.13 -19.44
N LEU A 469 -20.55 9.22 -19.35
CA LEU A 469 -20.42 7.97 -18.60
C LEU A 469 -19.24 7.14 -19.12
N LYS A 470 -19.06 7.06 -20.45
CA LYS A 470 -17.97 6.31 -21.06
C LYS A 470 -16.60 6.88 -20.75
N VAL A 471 -16.48 8.20 -20.72
CA VAL A 471 -15.23 8.85 -20.26
C VAL A 471 -15.00 8.57 -18.78
N ALA A 472 -16.02 8.73 -17.92
CA ALA A 472 -15.91 8.47 -16.48
C ALA A 472 -15.54 7.00 -16.18
N TYR A 473 -16.13 6.04 -16.88
CA TYR A 473 -15.85 4.61 -16.75
C TYR A 473 -14.40 4.28 -17.09
N TYR A 474 -13.92 4.67 -18.27
CA TYR A 474 -12.55 4.34 -18.67
C TYR A 474 -11.50 5.15 -17.91
N ASN A 475 -11.83 6.35 -17.44
CA ASN A 475 -10.96 7.07 -16.51
C ASN A 475 -10.84 6.30 -15.18
N SER A 476 -11.96 5.83 -14.62
CA SER A 476 -11.96 5.02 -13.39
C SER A 476 -11.18 3.73 -13.55
N LEU A 477 -11.41 2.97 -14.63
CA LEU A 477 -10.65 1.76 -14.93
C LEU A 477 -9.14 2.04 -15.04
N ARG A 478 -8.77 3.18 -15.65
CA ARG A 478 -7.37 3.60 -15.76
C ARG A 478 -6.76 3.89 -14.39
N GLU A 479 -7.45 4.58 -13.50
CA GLU A 479 -6.97 4.85 -12.13
C GLU A 479 -6.79 3.55 -11.33
N LEU A 480 -7.72 2.61 -11.48
CA LEU A 480 -7.64 1.31 -10.83
C LEU A 480 -6.46 0.48 -11.36
N GLU A 481 -6.25 0.46 -12.67
CA GLU A 481 -5.06 -0.14 -13.26
C GLU A 481 -3.77 0.49 -12.71
N ASP A 482 -3.69 1.82 -12.61
CA ASP A 482 -2.55 2.51 -12.00
C ASP A 482 -2.33 2.07 -10.54
N TYR A 483 -3.42 1.94 -9.75
CA TYR A 483 -3.34 1.46 -8.37
C TYR A 483 -2.67 0.09 -8.28
N PHE A 484 -3.08 -0.86 -9.14
CA PHE A 484 -2.50 -2.21 -9.13
C PHE A 484 -1.08 -2.23 -9.71
N ILE A 485 -0.78 -1.44 -10.73
CA ILE A 485 0.60 -1.31 -11.24
C ILE A 485 1.53 -0.79 -10.14
N GLN A 486 1.08 0.21 -9.37
CA GLN A 486 1.82 0.73 -8.21
C GLN A 486 1.98 -0.28 -7.07
N LYS A 487 1.17 -1.35 -7.04
CA LYS A 487 1.30 -2.50 -6.12
C LYS A 487 2.16 -3.63 -6.69
N GLY A 488 2.74 -3.45 -7.88
CA GLY A 488 3.67 -4.40 -8.52
C GLY A 488 3.03 -5.36 -9.52
N PHE A 489 1.75 -5.18 -9.88
CA PHE A 489 1.09 -6.04 -10.86
C PHE A 489 1.46 -5.66 -12.29
N SER A 490 1.50 -6.65 -13.20
CA SER A 490 1.70 -6.40 -14.62
C SER A 490 0.51 -5.64 -15.23
N ASN A 491 0.70 -4.93 -16.35
CA ASN A 491 -0.40 -4.23 -17.03
C ASN A 491 -1.61 -5.13 -17.33
N ARG A 492 -1.37 -6.41 -17.66
CA ARG A 492 -2.44 -7.38 -17.93
C ARG A 492 -3.22 -7.70 -16.65
N ASP A 493 -2.50 -8.02 -15.58
CA ASP A 493 -3.14 -8.42 -14.33
C ASP A 493 -3.82 -7.22 -13.65
N ALA A 494 -3.22 -6.03 -13.75
CA ALA A 494 -3.79 -4.77 -13.28
C ALA A 494 -5.10 -4.43 -14.01
N ARG A 495 -5.20 -4.71 -15.31
CA ARG A 495 -6.45 -4.55 -16.07
C ARG A 495 -7.52 -5.51 -15.58
N GLY A 496 -7.18 -6.78 -15.39
CA GLY A 496 -8.09 -7.77 -14.82
C GLY A 496 -8.61 -7.33 -13.45
N LEU A 497 -7.72 -6.95 -12.55
CA LEU A 497 -8.07 -6.49 -11.20
C LEU A 497 -8.88 -5.19 -11.21
N GLY A 498 -8.57 -4.26 -12.12
CA GLY A 498 -9.37 -3.05 -12.34
C GLY A 498 -10.79 -3.36 -12.79
N LEU A 499 -10.96 -4.29 -13.73
CA LEU A 499 -12.28 -4.75 -14.18
C LEU A 499 -13.04 -5.48 -13.07
N GLN A 500 -12.36 -6.32 -12.28
CA GLN A 500 -12.96 -6.97 -11.10
C GLN A 500 -13.45 -5.93 -10.08
N THR A 501 -12.64 -4.90 -9.82
CA THR A 501 -13.03 -3.81 -8.93
C THR A 501 -14.28 -3.09 -9.45
N LEU A 502 -14.35 -2.79 -10.74
CA LEU A 502 -15.55 -2.19 -11.33
C LEU A 502 -16.76 -3.13 -11.25
N GLN A 503 -16.58 -4.43 -11.47
CA GLN A 503 -17.67 -5.39 -11.35
C GLN A 503 -18.24 -5.40 -9.93
N PHE A 504 -17.38 -5.40 -8.90
CA PHE A 504 -17.84 -5.30 -7.50
C PHE A 504 -18.43 -3.94 -7.14
N ALA A 505 -17.99 -2.85 -7.76
CA ALA A 505 -18.46 -1.51 -7.45
C ALA A 505 -19.79 -1.15 -8.14
N ILE A 506 -19.96 -1.52 -9.41
CA ILE A 506 -21.05 -1.04 -10.27
C ILE A 506 -21.66 -2.13 -11.16
N GLY A 507 -21.29 -3.40 -10.97
CA GLY A 507 -21.71 -4.52 -11.81
C GLY A 507 -23.22 -4.60 -12.00
N CYS A 508 -23.97 -4.71 -10.90
CA CYS A 508 -25.43 -4.81 -10.96
C CYS A 508 -26.10 -3.51 -11.42
N GLN A 509 -25.51 -2.34 -11.18
CA GLN A 509 -26.06 -1.06 -11.64
C GLN A 509 -26.07 -0.96 -13.17
N LEU A 510 -25.07 -1.57 -13.81
CA LEU A 510 -24.87 -1.54 -15.26
C LEU A 510 -25.27 -2.84 -15.96
N ASP A 511 -25.86 -3.80 -15.24
CA ASP A 511 -26.34 -5.06 -15.79
C ASP A 511 -27.88 -5.14 -15.69
N ALA A 512 -28.57 -5.25 -16.83
CA ALA A 512 -30.02 -5.45 -16.86
C ALA A 512 -30.46 -6.72 -16.13
N ALA A 513 -29.63 -7.76 -16.04
CA ALA A 513 -29.97 -8.98 -15.33
C ALA A 513 -30.18 -8.75 -13.82
N CYS A 514 -29.63 -7.66 -13.29
CA CYS A 514 -29.80 -7.25 -11.89
C CYS A 514 -30.92 -6.21 -11.69
N LYS A 515 -31.58 -5.76 -12.77
CA LYS A 515 -32.81 -4.98 -12.71
C LYS A 515 -33.99 -5.93 -12.46
N GLY A 516 -34.04 -6.49 -11.26
CA GLY A 516 -35.26 -7.08 -10.68
C GLY A 516 -36.30 -6.01 -10.40
#